data_AF-A0A3D5JRE1-F1
#
_entry.id   AF-A0A3D5JRE1-F1
#
_cell.length_a   1.000
_cell.length_b   1.000
_cell.length_c   1.000
_cell.angle_alpha   90.00
_cell.angle_beta   90.00
_cell.angle_gamma   90.00
#
_symmetry.space_group_name_H-M   'P 1'
#
loop_
_entity.id
_entity.type
_entity.pdbx_description
1 polymer ?
#
loop_
_entity_poly.entity_id
_entity_poly.type
_entity_poly.pdbx_seq_one_letter_code
_entity_poly.pdbx_strand_id
1 'polypeptide(L)'
;MELNSLRWRTPAACTLLLLTAPVWAAEGADDERPVTATVGGRLHLDFADFSNDNRGTPNKDDTEIRRAWVDVSGKFFVVDYKLEADFSGDRVEAKDVFVSRSFGDAGKLTVGQFKQFFSLDDRTSSNYGTFLERGNAGTTLAPLYRLGASWQAAHGDMTWAASAYSLESIDAWQVKGRAAGGRATWAPGAT
;
A
#
# COMPACT_ATOMS: atom_id res chain seq x y z
N MET A 1 -6.71 22.14 45.14
CA MET A 1 -6.54 20.90 44.35
C MET A 1 -6.84 21.31 42.92
N GLU A 2 -5.80 21.73 42.22
CA GLU A 2 -5.93 22.43 40.93
C GLU A 2 -6.13 21.45 39.77
N LEU A 3 -7.15 21.73 38.96
CA LEU A 3 -7.43 21.02 37.72
C LEU A 3 -6.47 21.53 36.64
N ASN A 4 -5.48 20.71 36.31
CA ASN A 4 -4.47 21.02 35.31
C ASN A 4 -5.09 20.94 33.90
N SER A 5 -4.94 22.03 33.15
CA SER A 5 -5.54 22.26 31.84
C SER A 5 -4.89 21.40 30.74
N LEU A 6 -5.72 20.67 30.00
CA LEU A 6 -5.35 19.88 28.85
C LEU A 6 -5.01 20.81 27.67
N ARG A 7 -3.71 21.00 27.40
CA ARG A 7 -3.22 21.75 26.24
C ARG A 7 -3.33 20.86 24.99
N TRP A 8 -4.46 20.93 24.28
CA TRP A 8 -4.56 20.43 22.91
C TRP A 8 -3.67 21.27 21.98
N ARG A 9 -2.53 20.70 21.60
CA ARG A 9 -1.74 21.18 20.47
C ARG A 9 -2.33 20.55 19.21
N THR A 10 -3.05 21.37 18.46
CA THR A 10 -3.57 21.12 17.11
C THR A 10 -2.49 20.57 16.18
N PRO A 11 -2.82 19.54 15.39
CA PRO A 11 -2.82 19.73 13.94
C PRO A 11 -4.03 19.04 13.31
N ALA A 12 -5.23 19.61 13.49
CA ALA A 12 -6.47 19.07 12.88
C ALA A 12 -6.90 19.83 11.60
N ALA A 13 -6.08 20.78 11.12
CA ALA A 13 -6.48 21.70 10.05
C ALA A 13 -6.08 21.24 8.64
N CYS A 14 -5.17 20.27 8.48
CA CYS A 14 -4.74 19.79 7.16
C CYS A 14 -5.49 18.53 6.67
N THR A 15 -6.17 17.81 7.56
CA THR A 15 -6.91 16.57 7.20
C THR A 15 -8.27 16.84 6.57
N LEU A 16 -8.86 18.03 6.77
CA LEU A 16 -10.17 18.36 6.20
C LEU A 16 -10.13 18.98 4.79
N LEU A 17 -8.99 19.49 4.32
CA LEU A 17 -8.86 20.09 2.99
C LEU A 17 -8.64 19.06 1.86
N LEU A 18 -8.25 17.83 2.19
CA LEU A 18 -8.08 16.76 1.20
C LEU A 18 -9.36 15.96 0.95
N LEU A 19 -10.39 16.10 1.80
CA LEU A 19 -11.67 15.41 1.66
C LEU A 19 -12.69 16.14 0.78
N THR A 20 -12.49 17.43 0.49
CA THR A 20 -13.46 18.20 -0.32
C THR A 20 -13.17 18.20 -1.82
N ALA A 21 -11.90 18.07 -2.23
CA ALA A 21 -11.53 17.92 -3.63
C ALA A 21 -12.06 16.64 -4.31
N PRO A 22 -12.09 15.45 -3.67
CA PRO A 22 -12.61 14.25 -4.33
C PRO A 22 -14.13 14.26 -4.48
N VAL A 23 -14.90 15.02 -3.69
CA VAL A 23 -16.37 15.00 -3.76
C VAL A 23 -16.90 15.50 -5.12
N TRP A 24 -16.23 16.47 -5.75
CA TRP A 24 -16.61 16.95 -7.10
C TRP A 24 -16.14 16.04 -8.23
N ALA A 25 -15.15 15.17 -7.98
CA ALA A 25 -14.63 14.20 -8.96
C ALA A 25 -15.19 12.78 -8.75
N ALA A 26 -15.93 12.54 -7.66
CA ALA A 26 -16.44 11.23 -7.25
C ALA A 26 -17.72 10.79 -7.98
N GLU A 27 -18.32 11.63 -8.82
CA GLU A 27 -19.57 11.30 -9.49
C GLU A 27 -19.30 10.81 -10.92
N GLY A 28 -19.38 9.49 -11.11
CA GLY A 28 -19.41 8.81 -12.42
C GLY A 28 -18.12 8.09 -12.82
N ALA A 29 -18.17 6.77 -12.95
CA ALA A 29 -17.09 5.94 -13.48
C ALA A 29 -17.01 6.03 -15.04
N ASP A 30 -17.07 7.25 -15.58
CA ASP A 30 -16.83 7.48 -17.02
C ASP A 30 -15.34 7.79 -17.23
N ASP A 31 -14.65 6.84 -17.88
CA ASP A 31 -13.20 6.77 -18.12
C ASP A 31 -12.63 7.89 -19.02
N GLU A 32 -13.44 8.85 -19.46
CA GLU A 32 -13.01 9.89 -20.42
C GLU A 32 -12.65 11.24 -19.77
N ARG A 33 -12.87 11.41 -18.47
CA ARG A 33 -12.63 12.72 -17.83
C ARG A 33 -11.14 12.93 -17.49
N PRO A 34 -10.60 14.13 -17.70
CA PRO A 34 -9.20 14.43 -17.41
C PRO A 34 -8.88 14.38 -15.92
N VAL A 35 -9.88 14.41 -15.03
CA VAL A 35 -9.69 14.29 -13.58
C VAL A 35 -10.73 13.32 -13.03
N THR A 36 -10.28 12.32 -12.27
CA THR A 36 -11.13 11.32 -11.62
C THR A 36 -10.71 11.11 -10.17
N ALA A 37 -11.66 10.69 -9.34
CA ALA A 37 -11.41 10.23 -7.98
C ALA A 37 -12.34 9.04 -7.67
N THR A 38 -11.78 8.00 -7.06
CA THR A 38 -12.49 6.81 -6.61
C THR A 38 -12.08 6.55 -5.16
N VAL A 39 -13.07 6.37 -4.29
CA VAL A 39 -12.85 5.94 -2.92
C VAL A 39 -12.95 4.42 -2.88
N GLY A 40 -11.89 3.79 -2.41
CA GLY A 40 -11.80 2.36 -2.23
C GLY A 40 -11.54 2.00 -0.76
N GLY A 41 -11.50 0.70 -0.50
CA GLY A 41 -11.16 0.19 0.81
C GLY A 41 -11.21 -1.33 0.89
N ARG A 42 -10.84 -1.83 2.06
CA ARG A 42 -10.78 -3.26 2.35
C ARG A 42 -10.93 -3.52 3.84
N LEU A 43 -11.78 -4.47 4.20
CA LEU A 43 -11.95 -4.93 5.57
C LEU A 43 -11.75 -6.45 5.64
N HIS A 44 -10.81 -6.90 6.46
CA HIS A 44 -10.60 -8.32 6.77
C HIS A 44 -10.80 -8.52 8.27
N LEU A 45 -11.60 -9.51 8.63
CA LEU A 45 -11.88 -9.93 10.01
C LEU A 45 -11.50 -11.40 10.13
N ASP A 46 -10.62 -11.68 11.08
CA ASP A 46 -10.03 -12.99 11.26
C ASP A 46 -10.37 -13.52 12.65
N PHE A 47 -10.61 -14.81 12.73
CA PHE A 47 -10.85 -15.54 13.97
C PHE A 47 -9.94 -16.77 13.95
N ALA A 48 -9.10 -16.93 14.96
CA ALA A 48 -8.12 -18.00 15.04
C ALA A 48 -8.16 -18.68 16.40
N ASP A 49 -8.03 -20.00 16.39
CA ASP A 49 -7.90 -20.87 17.55
C ASP A 49 -6.73 -21.81 17.30
N PHE A 50 -5.86 -21.95 18.29
CA PHE A 50 -4.61 -22.70 18.18
C PHE A 50 -4.51 -23.76 19.28
N SER A 51 -4.46 -25.02 18.86
CA SER A 51 -4.02 -26.12 19.72
C SER A 51 -2.50 -26.08 19.89
N ASN A 52 -2.05 -25.33 20.89
CA ASN A 52 -0.63 -25.14 21.19
C ASN A 52 0.03 -26.39 21.79
N ASP A 53 1.31 -26.59 21.48
CA ASP A 53 2.17 -27.54 22.18
C ASP A 53 3.09 -26.82 23.19
N ASN A 54 3.92 -27.57 23.90
CA ASN A 54 4.82 -27.02 24.92
C ASN A 54 6.16 -26.51 24.34
N ARG A 55 6.28 -26.31 23.02
CA ARG A 55 7.52 -25.89 22.37
C ARG A 55 7.42 -24.44 21.90
N GLY A 56 8.18 -23.57 22.57
CA GLY A 56 8.27 -22.15 22.22
C GLY A 56 7.11 -21.33 22.80
N THR A 57 6.93 -20.12 22.26
CA THR A 57 5.85 -19.22 22.67
C THR A 57 4.52 -19.71 22.06
N PRO A 58 3.47 -19.96 22.87
CA PRO A 58 2.16 -20.33 22.35
C PRO A 58 1.61 -19.24 21.41
N ASN A 59 1.00 -19.67 20.31
CA ASN A 59 0.16 -18.81 19.48
C ASN A 59 -1.09 -18.42 20.28
N LYS A 60 -1.51 -17.17 20.15
CA LYS A 60 -2.72 -16.70 20.83
C LYS A 60 -3.93 -16.96 19.95
N ASP A 61 -4.98 -17.50 20.56
CA ASP A 61 -6.32 -17.44 20.00
C ASP A 61 -6.71 -15.97 19.91
N ASP A 62 -7.24 -15.56 18.78
CA ASP A 62 -7.48 -14.14 18.52
C ASP A 62 -8.69 -13.91 17.61
N THR A 63 -9.28 -12.73 17.79
CA THR A 63 -10.23 -12.15 16.86
C THR A 63 -9.70 -10.78 16.51
N GLU A 64 -9.18 -10.63 15.30
CA GLU A 64 -8.53 -9.40 14.87
C GLU A 64 -9.22 -8.77 13.65
N ILE A 65 -9.18 -7.43 13.62
CA ILE A 65 -9.33 -6.71 12.36
C ILE A 65 -7.96 -6.79 11.69
N ARG A 66 -7.77 -7.76 10.80
CA ARG A 66 -6.47 -7.97 10.16
C ARG A 66 -6.06 -6.80 9.25
N ARG A 67 -7.03 -6.22 8.55
CA ARG A 67 -6.84 -5.06 7.65
C ARG A 67 -8.08 -4.20 7.66
N ALA A 68 -7.89 -2.89 7.77
CA ALA A 68 -8.95 -1.91 7.57
C ALA A 68 -8.40 -0.77 6.72
N TRP A 69 -8.35 -0.96 5.41
CA TRP A 69 -7.74 0.01 4.48
C TRP A 69 -8.82 0.91 3.91
N VAL A 70 -8.48 2.18 3.76
CA VAL A 70 -9.24 3.15 2.97
C VAL A 70 -8.28 3.80 1.99
N ASP A 71 -8.70 3.94 0.75
CA ASP A 71 -7.91 4.61 -0.28
C ASP A 71 -8.72 5.61 -1.10
N VAL A 72 -8.01 6.62 -1.60
CA VAL A 72 -8.48 7.47 -2.68
C VAL A 72 -7.50 7.33 -3.83
N SER A 73 -8.00 6.99 -5.01
CA SER A 73 -7.20 6.82 -6.21
C SER A 73 -7.88 7.46 -7.41
N GLY A 74 -7.11 7.75 -8.45
CA GLY A 74 -7.66 8.36 -9.65
C GLY A 74 -6.61 8.88 -10.61
N LYS A 75 -7.07 9.68 -11.55
CA LYS A 75 -6.26 10.29 -12.60
C LYS A 75 -6.35 11.82 -12.51
N PHE A 76 -5.22 12.48 -12.71
CA PHE A 76 -5.10 13.92 -12.93
C PHE A 76 -4.31 14.14 -14.22
N PHE A 77 -5.03 14.41 -15.30
CA PHE A 77 -4.57 14.42 -16.69
C PHE A 77 -3.83 13.13 -17.06
N VAL A 78 -2.50 13.19 -17.16
CA VAL A 78 -1.65 12.06 -17.57
C VAL A 78 -1.00 11.34 -16.38
N VAL A 79 -1.30 11.77 -15.15
CA VAL A 79 -0.73 11.24 -13.92
C VAL A 79 -1.81 10.50 -13.14
N ASP A 80 -1.56 9.25 -12.79
CA ASP A 80 -2.39 8.50 -11.86
C ASP A 80 -1.86 8.72 -10.43
N TYR A 81 -2.75 8.73 -9.44
CA TYR A 81 -2.39 8.85 -8.04
C TYR A 81 -3.11 7.81 -7.19
N LYS A 82 -2.51 7.47 -6.05
CA LYS A 82 -3.14 6.65 -5.01
C LYS A 82 -2.66 7.12 -3.64
N LEU A 83 -3.61 7.27 -2.72
CA LEU A 83 -3.40 7.57 -1.30
C LEU A 83 -4.15 6.51 -0.50
N GLU A 84 -3.45 5.62 0.17
CA GLU A 84 -4.00 4.50 0.94
C GLU A 84 -3.44 4.50 2.36
N ALA A 85 -4.32 4.26 3.34
CA ALA A 85 -3.95 4.13 4.74
C ALA A 85 -4.65 2.94 5.40
N ASP A 86 -4.00 2.35 6.39
CA ASP A 86 -4.50 1.24 7.20
C ASP A 86 -4.88 1.70 8.60
N PHE A 87 -6.03 1.26 9.06
CA PHE A 87 -6.65 1.59 10.34
C PHE A 87 -6.81 0.35 11.25
N SER A 88 -6.25 -0.80 10.89
CA SER A 88 -6.38 -2.03 11.70
C SER A 88 -5.60 -2.01 13.00
N GLY A 89 -4.49 -1.28 13.06
CA GLY A 89 -3.60 -1.23 14.22
C GLY A 89 -3.87 -0.06 15.17
N ASP A 90 -2.99 0.07 16.18
CA ASP A 90 -3.06 1.16 17.18
C ASP A 90 -2.85 2.57 16.59
N ARG A 91 -2.27 2.65 15.40
CA ARG A 91 -1.97 3.89 14.70
C ARG A 91 -2.35 3.74 13.23
N VAL A 92 -2.75 4.84 12.63
CA VAL A 92 -2.97 4.90 11.18
C VAL A 92 -1.61 4.81 10.48
N GLU A 93 -1.48 3.89 9.54
CA GLU A 93 -0.25 3.69 8.77
C GLU A 93 -0.48 4.01 7.29
N ALA A 94 0.41 4.81 6.69
CA ALA A 94 0.39 5.02 5.25
C ALA A 94 0.87 3.75 4.53
N LYS A 95 0.11 3.29 3.52
CA LYS A 95 0.45 2.15 2.68
C LYS A 95 0.92 2.65 1.32
N ASP A 96 0.11 2.52 0.27
CA ASP A 96 0.41 3.08 -1.05
C ASP A 96 0.13 4.59 -1.07
N VAL A 97 1.18 5.40 -1.21
CA VAL A 97 1.08 6.87 -1.35
C VAL A 97 2.01 7.30 -2.47
N PHE A 98 1.50 7.32 -3.71
CA PHE A 98 2.34 7.56 -4.88
C PHE A 98 1.61 8.28 -6.01
N VAL A 99 2.41 8.80 -6.93
CA VAL A 99 1.97 9.20 -8.28
C VAL A 99 2.65 8.31 -9.31
N SER A 100 2.01 8.13 -10.45
CA SER A 100 2.56 7.34 -11.54
C SER A 100 2.15 7.86 -12.90
N ARG A 101 2.94 7.55 -13.92
CA ARG A 101 2.66 7.93 -15.30
C ARG A 101 3.00 6.77 -16.23
N SER A 102 2.04 6.40 -17.07
CA SER A 102 2.27 5.47 -18.17
C SER A 102 2.85 6.19 -19.38
N PHE A 103 3.76 5.52 -20.08
CA PHE A 103 4.38 5.94 -21.32
C PHE A 103 4.04 4.97 -22.46
N GLY A 104 2.81 4.43 -22.44
CA GLY A 104 2.37 3.39 -23.38
C GLY A 104 3.20 2.11 -23.20
N ASP A 105 3.60 1.51 -24.32
CA ASP A 105 4.35 0.24 -24.34
C ASP A 105 5.77 0.36 -23.74
N ALA A 106 6.29 1.57 -23.56
CA ALA A 106 7.60 1.77 -22.94
C ALA A 106 7.59 1.40 -21.45
N GLY A 107 6.45 1.54 -20.77
CA GLY A 107 6.30 1.21 -19.35
C GLY A 107 5.66 2.31 -18.51
N LYS A 108 5.79 2.15 -17.19
CA LYS A 108 5.17 2.99 -16.17
C LYS A 108 6.21 3.44 -15.15
N LEU A 109 6.32 4.75 -14.95
CA LEU A 109 7.09 5.35 -13.86
C LEU A 109 6.17 5.51 -12.65
N THR A 110 6.64 5.11 -11.47
CA THR A 110 5.96 5.37 -10.19
C THR A 110 6.93 6.04 -9.23
N VAL A 111 6.48 7.07 -8.52
CA VAL A 111 7.26 7.80 -7.51
C VAL A 111 6.41 8.02 -6.28
N GLY A 112 6.96 7.70 -5.10
CA GLY A 112 6.28 7.82 -3.82
C GLY A 112 6.53 6.62 -2.92
N GLN A 113 5.62 6.35 -2.00
CA GLN A 113 5.64 5.18 -1.15
C GLN A 113 4.82 4.05 -1.77
N PHE A 114 5.44 2.90 -1.98
CA PHE A 114 4.79 1.70 -2.50
C PHE A 114 5.58 0.45 -2.11
N LYS A 115 4.97 -0.73 -2.27
CA LYS A 115 5.68 -2.02 -2.11
C LYS A 115 6.75 -2.18 -3.20
N GLN A 116 7.99 -2.47 -2.81
CA GLN A 116 9.03 -2.71 -3.80
C GLN A 116 8.90 -4.12 -4.40
N PHE A 117 9.48 -4.35 -5.58
CA PHE A 117 9.20 -5.57 -6.35
C PHE A 117 9.92 -6.79 -5.76
N PHE A 118 9.20 -7.57 -4.95
CA PHE A 118 9.73 -8.76 -4.29
C PHE A 118 8.73 -9.91 -4.33
N SER A 119 9.18 -11.13 -4.66
CA SER A 119 8.37 -12.36 -4.72
C SER A 119 7.08 -12.28 -5.57
N LEU A 120 6.40 -13.39 -5.80
CA LEU A 120 5.03 -13.36 -6.37
C LEU A 120 3.99 -13.14 -5.27
N ASP A 121 4.20 -13.76 -4.10
CA ASP A 121 3.27 -13.75 -2.97
C ASP A 121 3.00 -12.34 -2.41
N ASP A 122 4.04 -11.49 -2.32
CA ASP A 122 3.83 -10.07 -1.96
C ASP A 122 3.12 -9.28 -3.08
N ARG A 123 3.34 -9.66 -4.35
CA ARG A 123 2.74 -9.00 -5.51
C ARG A 123 1.28 -9.33 -5.71
N THR A 124 0.85 -10.51 -5.31
CA THR A 124 -0.55 -10.88 -5.25
C THR A 124 -1.27 -9.99 -4.23
N SER A 125 -2.40 -9.40 -4.66
CA SER A 125 -3.26 -8.63 -3.75
C SER A 125 -3.64 -9.49 -2.55
N SER A 126 -3.66 -8.91 -1.36
CA SER A 126 -4.11 -9.61 -0.15
C SER A 126 -5.59 -10.08 -0.22
N ASN A 127 -6.37 -9.70 -1.23
CA ASN A 127 -7.74 -10.18 -1.44
C ASN A 127 -7.77 -11.53 -2.17
N TYR A 128 -6.68 -11.88 -2.83
CA TYR A 128 -6.59 -13.05 -3.72
C TYR A 128 -5.49 -14.02 -3.27
N GLY A 129 -5.03 -13.91 -2.02
CA GLY A 129 -4.16 -14.92 -1.43
C GLY A 129 -4.95 -16.20 -1.18
N THR A 130 -4.33 -17.35 -1.44
CA THR A 130 -4.95 -18.66 -1.21
C THR A 130 -5.08 -18.97 0.28
N PHE A 131 -4.10 -18.53 1.07
CA PHE A 131 -4.05 -18.71 2.52
C PHE A 131 -4.30 -17.39 3.25
N LEU A 132 -4.65 -17.48 4.53
CA LEU A 132 -4.88 -16.33 5.41
C LEU A 132 -3.62 -15.45 5.55
N GLU A 133 -2.46 -16.11 5.61
CA GLU A 133 -1.14 -15.51 5.72
C GLU A 133 -0.31 -15.68 4.46
N ARG A 134 0.55 -14.69 4.22
CA ARG A 134 1.63 -14.80 3.24
C ARG A 134 2.71 -15.75 3.75
N GLY A 135 3.46 -16.35 2.83
CA GLY A 135 4.58 -17.21 3.17
C GLY A 135 5.63 -16.44 3.99
N ASN A 136 6.22 -17.07 5.01
CA ASN A 136 7.13 -16.40 5.95
C ASN A 136 8.29 -15.68 5.25
N ALA A 137 8.90 -16.29 4.24
CA ALA A 137 9.97 -15.65 3.46
C ALA A 137 9.49 -14.37 2.74
N GLY A 138 8.26 -14.36 2.24
CA GLY A 138 7.63 -13.19 1.63
C GLY A 138 7.40 -12.08 2.65
N THR A 139 6.84 -12.42 3.82
CA THR A 139 6.55 -11.45 4.88
C THR A 139 7.80 -10.85 5.52
N THR A 140 8.83 -11.67 5.77
CA THR A 140 10.01 -11.26 6.54
C THR A 140 11.03 -10.50 5.70
N LEU A 141 11.18 -10.84 4.42
CA LEU A 141 12.21 -10.28 3.55
C LEU A 141 11.69 -9.17 2.63
N ALA A 142 10.38 -9.04 2.44
CA ALA A 142 9.85 -8.06 1.50
C ALA A 142 10.06 -6.61 2.00
N PRO A 143 10.69 -5.75 1.20
CA PRO A 143 10.69 -4.30 1.43
C PRO A 143 9.29 -3.69 1.14
N LEU A 144 8.42 -3.76 2.13
CA LEU A 144 7.06 -3.20 2.05
C LEU A 144 7.07 -1.68 2.24
N TYR A 145 6.21 -1.00 1.46
CA TYR A 145 5.85 0.42 1.59
C TYR A 145 7.02 1.36 1.87
N ARG A 146 7.94 1.46 0.91
CA ARG A 146 9.12 2.32 0.97
C ARG A 146 9.03 3.49 0.01
N LEU A 147 9.59 4.63 0.40
CA LEU A 147 9.70 5.82 -0.44
C LEU A 147 10.74 5.60 -1.54
N GLY A 148 10.34 5.70 -2.81
CA GLY A 148 11.24 5.49 -3.92
C GLY A 148 10.69 5.86 -5.28
N ALA A 149 11.42 5.46 -6.30
CA ALA A 149 11.01 5.55 -7.69
C ALA A 149 11.19 4.19 -8.36
N SER A 150 10.31 3.87 -9.30
CA SER A 150 10.36 2.63 -10.07
C SER A 150 10.01 2.79 -11.51
N TRP A 151 10.54 1.88 -12.33
CA TRP A 151 10.06 1.62 -13.67
C TRP A 151 9.49 0.20 -13.76
N GLN A 152 8.35 0.03 -14.39
CA GLN A 152 7.74 -1.27 -14.71
C GLN A 152 7.37 -1.32 -16.18
N ALA A 153 7.63 -2.44 -16.86
CA ALA A 153 7.22 -2.65 -18.24
C ALA A 153 6.77 -4.10 -18.47
N ALA A 154 5.96 -4.27 -19.51
CA ALA A 154 5.51 -5.55 -20.02
C ALA A 154 5.78 -5.60 -21.53
N HIS A 155 6.35 -6.71 -22.00
CA HIS A 155 6.63 -6.91 -23.42
C HIS A 155 6.48 -8.40 -23.78
N GLY A 156 5.49 -8.73 -24.61
CA GLY A 156 5.11 -10.11 -24.90
C GLY A 156 4.81 -10.89 -23.61
N ASP A 157 5.40 -12.07 -23.48
CA ASP A 157 5.24 -12.95 -22.31
C ASP A 157 6.10 -12.56 -21.10
N MET A 158 6.74 -11.38 -21.11
CA MET A 158 7.63 -10.95 -20.04
C MET A 158 7.14 -9.67 -19.37
N THR A 159 7.21 -9.65 -18.03
CA THR A 159 7.07 -8.43 -17.24
C THR A 159 8.33 -8.21 -16.42
N TRP A 160 8.73 -6.97 -16.24
CA TRP A 160 9.83 -6.64 -15.36
C TRP A 160 9.60 -5.30 -14.69
N ALA A 161 10.24 -5.14 -13.52
CA ALA A 161 10.24 -3.89 -12.80
C ALA A 161 11.53 -3.74 -12.01
N ALA A 162 11.95 -2.49 -11.83
CA ALA A 162 13.10 -2.11 -11.01
C ALA A 162 12.77 -0.86 -10.21
N SER A 163 13.36 -0.74 -9.02
CA SER A 163 13.21 0.42 -8.16
C SER A 163 14.49 0.77 -7.41
N ALA A 164 14.61 2.05 -7.09
CA ALA A 164 15.55 2.58 -6.11
C ALA A 164 14.75 3.32 -5.03
N TYR A 165 15.04 3.03 -3.76
CA TYR A 165 14.21 3.46 -2.64
C TYR A 165 15.01 3.75 -1.38
N SER A 166 14.47 4.61 -0.54
CA SER A 166 14.91 4.85 0.83
C SER A 166 14.40 3.74 1.74
N LEU A 167 15.12 3.43 2.81
CA LEU A 167 14.56 2.60 3.89
C LEU A 167 13.55 3.37 4.74
N GLU A 168 13.34 4.66 4.47
CA GLU A 168 12.29 5.48 5.08
C GLU A 168 10.90 5.10 4.54
N SER A 169 9.90 5.32 5.39
CA SER A 169 8.49 5.42 5.02
C SER A 169 7.92 6.72 5.59
N ILE A 170 6.72 7.10 5.16
CA ILE A 170 5.96 8.25 5.66
C ILE A 170 5.81 8.17 7.18
N ASP A 171 5.55 6.97 7.71
CA ASP A 171 5.37 6.73 9.14
C ASP A 171 6.70 6.62 9.91
N ALA A 172 7.81 6.34 9.22
CA ALA A 172 9.14 6.12 9.80
C ALA A 172 10.25 6.86 9.03
N TRP A 173 10.24 8.19 9.12
CA TRP A 173 11.13 9.09 8.36
C TRP A 173 12.58 9.17 8.86
N GLN A 174 12.89 8.64 10.04
CA GLN A 174 14.25 8.72 10.63
C GLN A 174 15.15 7.53 10.26
N VAL A 175 14.62 6.56 9.50
CA VAL A 175 15.33 5.33 9.13
C VAL A 175 16.32 5.62 8.01
N LYS A 176 17.61 5.69 8.31
CA LYS A 176 18.62 5.94 7.28
C LYS A 176 18.91 4.70 6.45
N GLY A 177 18.95 4.85 5.14
CA GLY A 177 19.43 3.83 4.22
C GLY A 177 18.85 3.98 2.83
N ARG A 178 19.53 3.40 1.84
CA ARG A 178 19.07 3.33 0.47
C ARG A 178 19.23 1.91 -0.02
N ALA A 179 18.32 1.47 -0.87
CA ALA A 179 18.31 0.16 -1.47
C ALA A 179 17.80 0.24 -2.91
N ALA A 180 18.03 -0.84 -3.64
CA ALA A 180 17.47 -1.05 -4.96
C ALA A 180 16.90 -2.46 -5.04
N GLY A 181 15.93 -2.68 -5.92
CA GLY A 181 15.28 -3.96 -6.09
C GLY A 181 14.76 -4.12 -7.50
N GLY A 182 14.51 -5.36 -7.89
CA GLY A 182 13.92 -5.66 -9.19
C GLY A 182 13.33 -7.05 -9.24
N ARG A 183 12.38 -7.22 -10.15
CA ARG A 183 11.69 -8.49 -10.40
C ARG A 183 11.43 -8.61 -11.89
N ALA A 184 11.71 -9.79 -12.43
CA ALA A 184 11.27 -10.19 -13.76
C ALA A 184 10.35 -11.39 -13.65
N THR A 185 9.47 -11.57 -14.63
CA THR A 185 8.57 -12.72 -14.73
C THR A 185 8.43 -13.06 -16.20
N TRP A 186 8.58 -14.33 -16.53
CA TRP A 186 8.26 -14.87 -17.83
C TRP A 186 7.06 -15.82 -17.68
N ALA A 187 6.00 -15.54 -18.43
CA ALA A 187 4.72 -16.23 -18.35
C ALA A 187 4.24 -16.56 -19.77
N PRO A 188 4.84 -17.58 -20.42
CA PRO A 188 4.49 -17.94 -21.79
C PRO A 188 3.04 -18.42 -21.87
N GLY A 189 2.29 -17.90 -22.85
CA GLY A 189 0.91 -18.33 -23.10
C GLY A 189 -0.14 -17.77 -22.13
N ALA A 190 0.20 -16.72 -21.38
CA ALA A 190 -0.75 -15.98 -20.55
C ALA A 190 -1.53 -14.90 -21.33
N THR A 191 -1.55 -14.99 -22.66
CA THR A 191 -2.22 -14.05 -23.59
C THR A 191 -3.57 -14.59 -24.07
#